data_AF-A0A221KJI4-F1
#
_entry.id   AF-A0A221KJI4-F1
#
_cell.length_a   1.000
_cell.length_b   1.000
_cell.length_c   1.000
_cell.angle_alpha   90.00
_cell.angle_beta   90.00
_cell.angle_gamma   90.00
#
_symmetry.space_group_name_H-M   'P 1'
#
loop_
_entity.id
_entity.type
_entity.pdbx_description
1 polymer ?
#
loop_
_entity_poly.entity_id
_entity_poly.type
_entity_poly.pdbx_seq_one_letter_code
_entity_poly.pdbx_strand_id
1 'polypeptide(L)'
;MKERLAGFVLMTAIVPLAVLGYLLLVWVGFFGRTERGRAGVRALDHFVNATLFNGYAWESVSSHAWRERDNRRWARIVIRMTDAFQKDHCRRANKREQPIVDLMLAKGLHQQTIR
;
A
#
# COMPACT_ATOMS: atom_id res chain seq x y z
N MET A 1 23.43 -1.06 -16.26
CA MET A 1 23.59 -2.53 -16.10
C MET A 1 23.72 -2.96 -14.64
N LYS A 2 24.55 -2.31 -13.81
CA LYS A 2 24.73 -2.64 -12.38
C LYS A 2 23.42 -2.62 -11.57
N GLU A 3 22.56 -1.62 -11.80
CA GLU A 3 21.26 -1.51 -11.13
C GLU A 3 20.27 -2.62 -11.51
N ARG A 4 20.25 -3.03 -12.79
CA ARG A 4 19.40 -4.14 -13.25
C ARG A 4 19.84 -5.47 -12.62
N LEU A 5 21.14 -5.69 -12.49
CA LEU A 5 21.68 -6.88 -11.83
C LEU A 5 21.42 -6.84 -10.32
N ALA A 6 21.66 -5.71 -9.66
CA ALA A 6 21.36 -5.54 -8.24
C ALA A 6 19.85 -5.73 -7.96
N GLY A 7 18.99 -5.15 -8.80
CA GLY A 7 17.55 -5.36 -8.75
C GLY A 7 17.17 -6.82 -8.97
N PHE A 8 17.78 -7.51 -9.93
CA PHE A 8 17.52 -8.93 -10.17
C PHE A 8 17.91 -9.83 -8.98
N VAL A 9 19.09 -9.62 -8.41
CA VAL A 9 19.55 -10.35 -7.21
C VAL A 9 18.63 -10.06 -6.03
N LEU A 10 18.27 -8.79 -5.83
CA LEU A 10 17.36 -8.38 -4.77
C LEU A 10 15.99 -9.03 -4.93
N MET A 11 15.43 -9.04 -6.15
CA MET A 11 14.12 -9.63 -6.43
C MET A 11 14.13 -11.14 -6.21
N THR A 12 15.23 -11.83 -6.53
CA THR A 12 15.39 -13.26 -6.24
C THR A 12 15.27 -13.57 -4.74
N ALA A 13 15.69 -12.65 -3.86
CA ALA A 13 15.55 -12.81 -2.41
C ALA A 13 14.21 -12.29 -1.88
N ILE A 14 13.78 -11.10 -2.32
CA ILE A 14 12.58 -10.43 -1.80
C ILE A 14 11.30 -11.14 -2.20
N VAL A 15 11.20 -11.64 -3.44
CA VAL A 15 9.96 -12.25 -3.92
C VAL A 15 9.60 -13.52 -3.11
N PRO A 16 10.52 -14.47 -2.88
CA PRO A 16 10.25 -15.61 -1.99
C PRO A 16 9.89 -15.18 -0.56
N LEU A 17 10.55 -14.16 -0.01
CA LEU A 17 10.23 -13.63 1.32
C LEU A 17 8.84 -13.01 1.36
N ALA A 18 8.41 -12.33 0.29
CA ALA A 18 7.05 -11.81 0.17
C ALA A 18 6.03 -12.96 0.15
N VAL A 19 6.30 -14.04 -0.61
CA VAL A 19 5.48 -15.28 -0.61
C VAL A 19 5.37 -15.88 0.79
N LEU A 20 6.48 -16.02 1.51
CA LEU A 20 6.47 -16.49 2.90
C LEU A 20 5.66 -15.56 3.81
N GLY A 21 5.78 -14.24 3.60
CA GLY A 21 4.97 -13.23 4.30
C GLY A 21 3.48 -13.43 4.07
N TYR A 22 3.05 -13.69 2.84
CA TYR A 22 1.65 -14.00 2.50
C TYR A 22 1.17 -15.26 3.23
N LEU A 23 1.94 -16.35 3.17
CA LEU A 23 1.61 -17.60 3.85
C LEU A 23 1.50 -17.39 5.37
N LEU A 24 2.38 -16.57 5.94
CA LEU A 24 2.31 -16.19 7.35
C LEU A 24 1.05 -15.38 7.67
N LEU A 25 0.61 -14.47 6.80
CA LEU A 25 -0.64 -13.73 7.02
C LEU A 25 -1.86 -14.64 6.99
N VAL A 26 -1.88 -15.63 6.09
CA VAL A 26 -2.92 -16.66 6.08
C VAL A 26 -2.94 -17.41 7.41
N TRP A 27 -1.78 -17.92 7.86
CA TRP A 27 -1.66 -18.61 9.14
C TRP A 27 -2.11 -17.74 10.34
N VAL A 28 -1.62 -16.49 10.41
CA VAL A 28 -1.97 -15.55 11.49
C VAL A 28 -3.45 -15.18 11.45
N GLY A 29 -4.08 -15.13 10.28
CA GLY A 29 -5.51 -14.89 10.14
C GLY A 29 -6.37 -15.97 10.79
N PHE A 30 -5.93 -17.23 10.75
CA PHE A 30 -6.65 -18.35 11.37
C PHE A 30 -6.29 -18.56 12.85
N PHE A 31 -5.01 -18.42 13.23
CA PHE A 31 -4.51 -18.88 14.54
C PHE A 31 -3.75 -17.82 15.34
N GLY A 32 -3.52 -16.63 14.78
CA GLY A 32 -2.59 -15.65 15.34
C GLY A 32 -3.24 -14.46 16.05
N ARG A 33 -2.39 -13.57 16.58
CA ARG A 33 -2.83 -12.30 17.17
C ARG A 33 -3.34 -11.35 16.08
N THR A 34 -4.55 -10.82 16.27
CA THR A 34 -5.21 -9.88 15.36
C THR A 34 -4.38 -8.64 15.06
N GLU A 35 -3.58 -8.16 16.02
CA GLU A 35 -2.69 -7.00 15.86
C GLU A 35 -1.62 -7.23 14.78
N ARG A 36 -0.99 -8.42 14.79
CA ARG A 36 0.03 -8.80 13.81
C ARG A 36 -0.58 -8.97 12.43
N GLY A 37 -1.76 -9.61 12.35
CA GLY A 37 -2.51 -9.75 11.10
C GLY A 37 -2.86 -8.38 10.51
N ARG A 38 -3.38 -7.47 11.32
CA ARG A 38 -3.75 -6.11 10.90
C ARG A 38 -2.55 -5.32 10.36
N ALA A 39 -1.41 -5.36 11.04
CA ALA A 39 -0.22 -4.66 10.58
C ALA A 39 0.28 -5.22 9.24
N GLY A 40 0.28 -6.55 9.09
CA GLY A 40 0.72 -7.18 7.86
C GLY A 40 -0.24 -7.00 6.68
N VAL A 41 -1.55 -7.08 6.90
CA VAL A 41 -2.57 -6.76 5.87
C VAL A 41 -2.46 -5.31 5.43
N ARG A 42 -2.17 -4.38 6.36
CA ARG A 42 -1.93 -2.98 6.01
C ARG A 42 -0.69 -2.80 5.14
N ALA A 43 0.42 -3.45 5.49
CA ALA A 43 1.65 -3.41 4.68
C ALA A 43 1.42 -4.00 3.27
N LEU A 44 0.62 -5.07 3.19
CA LEU A 44 0.20 -5.62 1.90
C LEU A 44 -0.64 -4.62 1.10
N ASP A 45 -1.60 -3.96 1.72
CA ASP A 45 -2.42 -2.96 1.03
C ASP A 45 -1.57 -1.80 0.48
N HIS A 46 -0.56 -1.34 1.22
CA HIS A 46 0.43 -0.38 0.73
C HIS A 46 1.23 -0.90 -0.48
N PHE A 47 1.66 -2.16 -0.45
CA PHE A 47 2.35 -2.80 -1.58
C PHE A 47 1.44 -2.89 -2.82
N VAL A 48 0.20 -3.32 -2.65
CA VAL A 48 -0.81 -3.40 -3.73
C VAL A 48 -1.07 -2.01 -4.31
N ASN A 49 -1.21 -1.00 -3.46
CA ASN A 49 -1.39 0.38 -3.91
C ASN A 49 -0.21 0.86 -4.78
N ALA A 50 1.02 0.65 -4.30
CA ALA A 50 2.22 1.08 -5.02
C ALA A 50 2.40 0.34 -6.35
N THR A 51 2.13 -0.97 -6.37
CA THR A 51 2.42 -1.82 -7.54
C THR A 51 1.31 -1.85 -8.58
N LEU A 52 0.04 -1.92 -8.17
CA LEU A 52 -1.11 -2.06 -9.08
C LEU A 52 -1.79 -0.72 -9.40
N PHE A 53 -1.77 0.22 -8.45
CA PHE A 53 -2.49 1.49 -8.58
C PHE A 53 -1.57 2.70 -8.80
N ASN A 54 -0.25 2.47 -8.87
CA ASN A 54 0.77 3.51 -9.03
C ASN A 54 0.63 4.61 -7.97
N GLY A 55 0.30 4.20 -6.73
CA GLY A 55 0.23 5.10 -5.58
C GLY A 55 1.52 5.16 -4.80
N TYR A 56 1.51 5.93 -3.72
CA TYR A 56 2.67 5.98 -2.83
C TYR A 56 2.79 4.71 -1.97
N ALA A 57 4.02 4.31 -1.64
CA ALA A 57 4.29 3.14 -0.80
C ALA A 57 3.89 3.32 0.67
N TRP A 58 3.52 4.54 1.08
CA TRP A 58 3.15 4.91 2.46
C TRP A 58 1.66 5.27 2.61
N GLU A 59 0.84 4.93 1.64
CA GLU A 59 -0.62 5.08 1.72
C GLU A 59 -1.37 3.82 1.26
N SER A 60 -2.55 3.62 1.82
CA SER A 60 -3.48 2.55 1.46
C SER A 60 -4.12 2.78 0.09
N VAL A 61 -4.64 1.71 -0.53
CA VAL A 61 -5.47 1.82 -1.75
C VAL A 61 -6.68 2.72 -1.48
N SER A 62 -7.27 2.61 -0.28
CA SER A 62 -8.42 3.40 0.12
C SER A 62 -8.09 4.89 0.28
N SER A 63 -6.95 5.24 0.89
CA SER A 63 -6.50 6.63 0.99
C SER A 63 -6.23 7.22 -0.40
N HIS A 64 -5.53 6.46 -1.24
CA HIS A 64 -5.20 6.87 -2.61
C HIS A 64 -6.47 7.06 -3.44
N ALA A 65 -7.42 6.12 -3.39
CA ALA A 65 -8.70 6.21 -4.09
C ALA A 65 -9.46 7.49 -3.70
N TRP A 66 -9.48 7.85 -2.42
CA TRP A 66 -10.16 9.09 -2.00
C TRP A 66 -9.50 10.36 -2.57
N ARG A 67 -8.17 10.40 -2.63
CA ARG A 67 -7.43 11.53 -3.22
C ARG A 67 -7.68 11.64 -4.72
N GLU A 68 -7.69 10.51 -5.43
CA GLU A 68 -7.86 10.44 -6.88
C GLU A 68 -9.32 10.32 -7.36
N ARG A 69 -10.29 10.49 -6.45
CA ARG A 69 -11.73 10.25 -6.71
C ARG A 69 -12.28 11.03 -7.91
N ASP A 70 -11.75 12.22 -8.14
CA ASP A 70 -12.21 13.13 -9.19
C ASP A 70 -11.45 12.89 -10.52
N ASN A 71 -10.27 12.27 -10.47
CA ASN A 71 -9.37 12.08 -11.61
C ASN A 71 -9.43 10.67 -12.20
N ARG A 72 -9.71 9.64 -11.39
CA ARG A 72 -9.58 8.23 -11.79
C ARG A 72 -10.90 7.47 -11.65
N ARG A 73 -11.27 6.70 -12.68
CA ARG A 73 -12.50 5.88 -12.67
C ARG A 73 -12.44 4.74 -11.67
N TRP A 74 -11.28 4.08 -11.55
CA TRP A 74 -11.08 2.99 -10.59
C TRP A 74 -11.26 3.47 -9.15
N ALA A 75 -10.83 4.71 -8.84
CA ALA A 75 -10.97 5.30 -7.51
C ALA A 75 -12.43 5.39 -7.08
N ARG A 76 -13.32 5.83 -7.99
CA ARG A 76 -14.77 5.85 -7.75
C ARG A 76 -15.36 4.46 -7.53
N ILE A 77 -14.85 3.44 -8.23
CA ILE A 77 -15.28 2.05 -8.03
C ILE A 77 -14.88 1.56 -6.64
N VAL A 78 -13.62 1.77 -6.24
CA VAL A 78 -13.12 1.40 -4.91
C VAL A 78 -13.91 2.08 -3.79
N ILE A 79 -14.18 3.39 -3.92
CA ILE A 79 -14.98 4.14 -2.95
C ILE A 79 -16.38 3.55 -2.83
N ARG A 80 -17.06 3.30 -3.96
CA ARG A 80 -18.43 2.73 -3.94
C ARG A 80 -18.45 1.33 -3.32
N MET A 81 -17.48 0.48 -3.66
CA MET A 81 -17.39 -0.88 -3.11
C MET A 81 -17.16 -0.83 -1.60
N THR A 82 -16.20 -0.05 -1.14
CA THR A 82 -15.87 0.03 0.30
C THR A 82 -16.96 0.73 1.11
N ASP A 83 -17.63 1.74 0.56
CA ASP A 83 -18.76 2.41 1.20
C ASP A 83 -19.98 1.50 1.40
N ALA A 84 -20.16 0.48 0.54
CA ALA A 84 -21.20 -0.53 0.72
C ALA A 84 -20.97 -1.40 1.97
N PHE A 85 -19.70 -1.64 2.34
CA PHE A 85 -19.35 -2.35 3.57
C PHE A 85 -19.29 -1.42 4.78
N GLN A 86 -18.79 -0.19 4.59
CA GLN A 86 -18.64 0.79 5.65
C GLN A 86 -18.69 2.22 5.08
N LYS A 87 -19.79 2.95 5.31
CA LYS A 87 -19.93 4.35 4.83
C LYS A 87 -18.70 5.20 5.16
N ASP A 88 -18.27 6.06 4.23
CA ASP A 88 -17.12 6.98 4.35
C ASP A 88 -15.79 6.26 4.62
N HIS A 89 -15.61 5.02 4.16
CA HIS A 89 -14.40 4.23 4.44
C HIS A 89 -13.14 4.91 3.89
N CYS A 90 -13.11 5.16 2.59
CA CYS A 90 -11.96 5.79 1.93
C CYS A 90 -11.68 7.20 2.45
N ARG A 91 -12.72 7.98 2.76
CA ARG A 91 -12.58 9.31 3.35
C ARG A 91 -11.87 9.26 4.70
N ARG A 92 -12.27 8.33 5.58
CA ARG A 92 -11.61 8.16 6.89
C ARG A 92 -10.18 7.64 6.76
N ALA A 93 -9.94 6.72 5.82
CA ALA A 93 -8.59 6.22 5.54
C ALA A 93 -7.68 7.39 5.11
N ASN A 94 -8.12 8.18 4.14
CA ASN A 94 -7.37 9.34 3.67
C ASN A 94 -7.13 10.37 4.77
N LYS A 95 -8.14 10.70 5.60
CA LYS A 95 -7.96 11.63 6.72
C LYS A 95 -6.83 11.21 7.69
N ARG A 96 -6.58 9.91 7.85
CA ARG A 96 -5.53 9.39 8.74
C ARG A 96 -4.15 9.34 8.07
N GLU A 97 -4.10 9.10 6.77
CA GLU A 97 -2.85 8.81 6.05
C GLU A 97 -2.32 10.00 5.23
N GLN A 98 -3.19 10.93 4.82
CA GLN A 98 -2.80 12.11 4.07
C GLN A 98 -1.72 12.95 4.76
N PRO A 99 -1.72 13.16 6.10
CA PRO A 99 -0.63 13.87 6.76
C PRO A 99 0.76 13.23 6.58
N ILE A 100 0.82 11.89 6.45
CA ILE A 100 2.08 11.18 6.17
C ILE A 100 2.50 11.44 4.73
N VAL A 101 1.54 11.38 3.79
CA VAL A 101 1.80 11.70 2.38
C VAL A 101 2.32 13.12 2.22
N ASP A 102 1.62 14.08 2.83
CA ASP A 102 1.98 15.50 2.78
C ASP A 102 3.37 15.74 3.36
N LEU A 103 3.71 15.08 4.48
CA LEU A 103 5.05 15.15 5.07
C LEU A 103 6.13 14.62 4.11
N MET A 104 5.91 13.44 3.51
CA MET A 104 6.87 12.83 2.58
C MET A 104 7.09 13.69 1.33
N LEU A 105 6.04 14.32 0.82
CA LEU A 105 6.11 15.23 -0.32
C LEU A 105 6.79 16.55 0.05
N ALA A 106 6.39 17.18 1.17
CA ALA A 106 6.97 18.43 1.64
C ALA A 106 8.47 18.32 1.95
N LYS A 107 8.93 17.14 2.38
CA LYS A 107 10.34 16.87 2.66
C LYS A 107 11.11 16.29 1.46
N GLY A 108 10.44 16.04 0.33
CA GLY A 108 11.08 15.47 -0.86
C GLY A 108 11.64 14.05 -0.66
N LEU A 109 11.18 13.30 0.33
CA LEU A 109 11.77 11.99 0.73
C LEU A 109 11.55 10.87 -0.29
N HIS A 110 10.67 11.11 -1.27
CA HIS A 110 10.42 10.21 -2.39
C HIS A 110 11.39 10.42 -3.56
N GLN A 111 12.19 11.50 -3.54
CA GLN A 111 13.11 11.81 -4.61
C GLN A 111 14.33 10.89 -4.58
N GLN A 112 14.84 10.56 -5.75
CA GLN A 112 16.05 9.77 -5.89
C GLN A 112 17.26 10.56 -5.36
N THR A 113 17.93 10.00 -4.36
CA THR A 113 19.10 10.64 -3.71
C THR A 113 20.41 10.41 -4.46
N ILE A 114 20.50 9.36 -5.28
CA ILE A 114 21.69 9.01 -6.07
C ILE A 114 21.29 8.99 -7.55
N ARG A 115 21.85 9.89 -8.37
CA ARG A 115 21.58 9.98 -9.82
C ARG A 115 22.38 8.97 -10.62
#